data_AF-H9ABZ6-F1
#
_entry.id   AF-H9ABZ6-F1
#
_cell.length_a   1.000
_cell.length_b   1.000
_cell.length_c   1.000
_cell.angle_alpha   90.00
_cell.angle_beta   90.00
_cell.angle_gamma   90.00
#
_symmetry.space_group_name_H-M   'P 1'
#
loop_
_entity.id
_entity.type
_entity.pdbx_description
1 polymer ?
#
loop_
_entity_poly.entity_id
_entity_poly.type
_entity_poly.pdbx_seq_one_letter_code
_entity_poly.pdbx_strand_id
1 'polypeptide(L)'
;MNIVAAYDGAEIPSTNKHLKNNFNSLHNQMRKMPVSHFKEALDVPDYSGMRQSGFFAMSQGFQLNNHGYDVFIHARRESPQSQGKFAGDKFHISVLRDMVPQAFQALSGLLFSEDSPVDKWKVTDMEKVVQQARVSLGAQFTLYIKPDQENSQYSASFLHKTRQFIECLESRLSENGVISGQCPESDVHPENWKYLSYRNELRSGRDGGEMQRQALREEPFYRLMTE
;
A
#
# COMPACT_ATOMS: atom_id res chain seq x y z
N MET A 1 -49.08 7.95 27.04
CA MET A 1 -47.98 8.84 26.59
C MET A 1 -46.71 8.01 26.52
N ASN A 2 -46.34 7.53 25.32
CA ASN A 2 -45.05 6.89 25.09
C ASN A 2 -44.21 7.87 24.28
N ILE A 3 -43.14 8.39 24.91
CA ILE A 3 -42.13 9.21 24.26
C ILE A 3 -41.16 8.23 23.60
N VAL A 4 -41.26 8.07 22.28
CA VAL A 4 -40.23 7.40 21.50
C VAL A 4 -39.13 8.42 21.29
N ALA A 5 -38.00 8.22 21.96
CA ALA A 5 -36.79 8.99 21.71
C ALA A 5 -36.30 8.67 20.28
N ALA A 6 -36.37 9.66 19.40
CA ALA A 6 -35.70 9.61 18.11
C ALA A 6 -34.19 9.63 18.37
N TYR A 7 -33.55 8.46 18.29
CA TYR A 7 -32.12 8.41 18.05
C TYR A 7 -31.91 8.82 16.59
N ASP A 8 -31.58 10.10 16.39
CA ASP A 8 -30.94 10.57 15.15
C ASP A 8 -29.59 9.87 15.04
N GLY A 9 -29.59 8.70 14.39
CA GLY A 9 -28.38 7.98 14.04
C GLY A 9 -27.64 8.76 12.95
N ALA A 10 -26.78 9.69 13.36
CA ALA A 10 -25.88 10.36 12.42
C ALA A 10 -25.05 9.29 11.69
N GLU A 11 -25.26 9.18 10.36
CA GLU A 11 -24.51 8.25 9.53
C GLU A 11 -23.00 8.49 9.67
N ILE A 12 -22.25 7.41 9.94
CA ILE A 12 -20.78 7.49 9.98
C ILE A 12 -20.30 7.95 8.60
N PRO A 13 -19.55 9.07 8.50
CA PRO A 13 -19.11 9.57 7.22
C PRO A 13 -18.14 8.57 6.56
N SER A 14 -18.22 8.43 5.24
CA SER A 14 -17.29 7.58 4.48
C SER A 14 -15.83 7.99 4.71
N THR A 15 -14.90 7.06 4.52
CA THR A 15 -13.45 7.29 4.71
C THR A 15 -12.96 8.56 3.98
N ASN A 16 -13.32 8.72 2.70
CA ASN A 16 -12.91 9.88 1.91
C ASN A 16 -13.55 11.19 2.41
N LYS A 17 -14.83 11.15 2.83
CA LYS A 17 -15.52 12.32 3.39
C LYS A 17 -14.90 12.75 4.73
N HIS A 18 -14.54 11.80 5.59
CA HIS A 18 -13.82 12.07 6.83
C HIS A 18 -12.47 12.74 6.57
N LEU A 19 -11.66 12.20 5.64
CA LEU A 19 -10.38 12.78 5.28
C LEU A 19 -10.51 14.21 4.73
N LYS A 20 -11.51 14.49 3.88
CA LYS A 20 -11.77 15.84 3.37
C LYS A 20 -12.11 16.82 4.49
N ASN A 21 -13.03 16.44 5.38
CA ASN A 21 -13.48 17.30 6.46
C ASN A 21 -12.39 17.59 7.50
N ASN A 22 -11.43 16.67 7.68
CA ASN A 22 -10.39 16.76 8.70
C ASN A 22 -8.97 16.97 8.13
N PHE A 23 -8.84 17.27 6.84
CA PHE A 23 -7.56 17.27 6.12
C PHE A 23 -6.47 18.08 6.85
N ASN A 24 -6.73 19.35 7.13
CA ASN A 24 -5.75 20.23 7.79
C ASN A 24 -5.41 19.77 9.22
N SER A 25 -6.38 19.19 9.94
CA SER A 25 -6.15 18.68 11.29
C SER A 25 -5.23 17.45 11.27
N LEU A 26 -5.53 16.48 10.40
CA LEU A 26 -4.73 15.26 10.22
C LEU A 26 -3.31 15.60 9.78
N HIS A 27 -3.18 16.46 8.76
CA HIS A 27 -1.89 16.90 8.23
C HIS A 27 -1.01 17.56 9.29
N ASN A 28 -1.57 18.51 10.06
CA ASN A 28 -0.85 19.18 11.14
C ASN A 28 -0.49 18.25 12.30
N GLN A 29 -1.30 17.22 12.56
CA GLN A 29 -0.98 16.19 13.56
C GLN A 29 0.17 15.30 13.10
N MET A 30 0.13 14.80 11.86
CA MET A 30 1.18 13.95 11.28
C MET A 30 2.54 14.65 11.34
N ARG A 31 2.63 15.93 10.97
CA ARG A 31 3.87 16.71 10.97
C ARG A 31 4.54 16.88 12.35
N LYS A 32 3.80 16.63 13.44
CA LYS A 32 4.30 16.75 14.82
C LYS A 32 4.69 15.39 15.42
N MET A 33 4.43 14.29 14.71
CA MET A 33 4.71 12.96 15.21
C MET A 33 6.21 12.63 15.08
N PRO A 34 6.77 11.86 16.03
CA PRO A 34 8.16 11.41 15.93
C PRO A 34 8.33 10.42 14.78
N VAL A 35 9.59 10.19 14.38
CA VAL A 35 9.94 9.19 13.36
C VAL A 35 9.34 7.83 13.72
N SER A 36 8.76 7.14 12.73
CA SER A 36 8.28 5.77 12.93
C SER A 36 9.43 4.79 12.92
N HIS A 37 9.40 3.81 13.83
CA HIS A 37 10.36 2.72 13.85
C HIS A 37 9.71 1.46 13.30
N PHE A 38 10.41 0.78 12.38
CA PHE A 38 9.98 -0.49 11.81
C PHE A 38 11.05 -1.54 12.09
N LYS A 39 10.75 -2.50 12.97
CA LYS A 39 11.64 -3.62 13.22
C LYS A 39 11.57 -4.57 12.03
N GLU A 40 12.65 -4.60 11.25
CA GLU A 40 12.72 -5.48 10.09
C GLU A 40 12.75 -6.95 10.48
N ALA A 41 12.00 -7.76 9.74
CA ALA A 41 12.05 -9.20 9.87
C ALA A 41 13.33 -9.77 9.23
N LEU A 42 14.00 -10.68 9.94
CA LEU A 42 15.26 -11.29 9.49
C LEU A 42 15.05 -12.66 8.81
N ASP A 43 14.16 -13.49 9.35
CA ASP A 43 13.84 -14.81 8.81
C ASP A 43 12.63 -14.71 7.87
N VAL A 44 12.90 -14.27 6.65
CA VAL A 44 11.90 -14.04 5.60
C VAL A 44 12.31 -14.79 4.34
N PRO A 45 11.35 -15.30 3.55
CA PRO A 45 11.67 -15.94 2.28
C PRO A 45 12.33 -14.91 1.35
N ASP A 46 13.26 -15.37 0.52
CA ASP A 46 13.68 -14.61 -0.65
C ASP A 46 12.60 -14.67 -1.75
N TYR A 47 12.83 -14.01 -2.89
CA TYR A 47 11.87 -13.99 -3.99
C TYR A 47 11.60 -15.39 -4.58
N SER A 48 12.61 -16.27 -4.60
CA SER A 48 12.46 -17.65 -5.10
C SER A 48 11.62 -18.48 -4.14
N GLY A 49 11.87 -18.36 -2.83
CA GLY A 49 11.09 -18.96 -1.77
C GLY A 49 9.63 -18.51 -1.79
N MET A 50 9.39 -17.21 -2.02
CA MET A 50 8.03 -16.70 -2.21
C MET A 50 7.29 -17.41 -3.36
N ARG A 51 7.96 -17.67 -4.48
CA ARG A 51 7.35 -18.39 -5.62
C ARG A 51 6.95 -19.83 -5.25
N GLN A 52 7.65 -20.44 -4.30
CA GLN A 52 7.38 -21.79 -3.82
C GLN A 52 6.26 -21.87 -2.76
N SER A 53 5.62 -20.74 -2.40
CA SER A 53 4.53 -20.71 -1.41
C SER A 53 3.34 -21.61 -1.76
N GLY A 54 3.17 -21.98 -3.04
CA GLY A 54 2.18 -22.96 -3.49
C GLY A 54 0.76 -22.57 -3.06
N PHE A 55 0.05 -23.52 -2.43
CA PHE A 55 -1.31 -23.29 -1.92
C PHE A 55 -1.32 -22.46 -0.63
N PHE A 56 -0.36 -22.70 0.27
CA PHE A 56 -0.27 -22.06 1.58
C PHE A 56 1.13 -22.19 2.17
N ALA A 57 1.70 -21.07 2.60
CA ALA A 57 2.87 -21.00 3.46
C ALA A 57 2.70 -19.85 4.47
N MET A 58 3.55 -19.81 5.51
CA MET A 58 3.52 -18.77 6.54
C MET A 58 4.91 -18.16 6.72
N SER A 59 4.97 -16.86 6.91
CA SER A 59 6.18 -16.15 7.35
C SER A 59 5.79 -14.90 8.13
N GLN A 60 6.32 -14.73 9.35
CA GLN A 60 6.09 -13.55 10.19
C GLN A 60 4.60 -13.17 10.37
N GLY A 61 3.72 -14.18 10.47
CA GLY A 61 2.27 -13.98 10.59
C GLY A 61 1.56 -13.60 9.29
N PHE A 62 2.24 -13.61 8.14
CA PHE A 62 1.64 -13.47 6.82
C PHE A 62 1.41 -14.85 6.18
N GLN A 63 0.17 -15.07 5.77
CA GLN A 63 -0.23 -16.16 4.88
C GLN A 63 0.24 -15.84 3.47
N LEU A 64 0.98 -16.77 2.88
CA LEU A 64 1.58 -16.68 1.55
C LEU A 64 0.92 -17.68 0.61
N ASN A 65 0.63 -17.26 -0.62
CA ASN A 65 0.18 -18.19 -1.66
C ASN A 65 0.64 -17.75 -3.06
N ASN A 66 0.79 -18.75 -3.94
CA ASN A 66 1.10 -18.60 -5.37
C ASN A 66 0.30 -19.64 -6.19
N HIS A 67 -0.97 -19.83 -5.85
CA HIS A 67 -1.85 -20.90 -6.35
C HIS A 67 -2.30 -20.78 -7.83
N GLY A 68 -1.79 -19.81 -8.58
CA GLY A 68 -1.86 -19.81 -10.06
C GLY A 68 -3.11 -19.18 -10.71
N TYR A 69 -4.09 -18.69 -9.95
CA TYR A 69 -5.25 -17.97 -10.54
C TYR A 69 -4.88 -16.63 -11.19
N ASP A 70 -3.79 -16.02 -10.74
CA ASP A 70 -3.21 -14.82 -11.34
C ASP A 70 -1.68 -14.91 -11.39
N VAL A 71 -1.05 -13.86 -11.90
CA VAL A 71 0.41 -13.76 -12.07
C VAL A 71 1.09 -13.17 -10.83
N PHE A 72 0.49 -13.27 -9.65
CA PHE A 72 1.02 -12.66 -8.44
C PHE A 72 1.21 -13.69 -7.32
N ILE A 73 2.20 -13.41 -6.47
CA ILE A 73 2.39 -14.04 -5.17
C ILE A 73 1.78 -13.10 -4.14
N HIS A 74 0.89 -13.61 -3.30
CA HIS A 74 0.14 -12.80 -2.34
C HIS A 74 0.66 -13.04 -0.93
N ALA A 75 0.68 -11.96 -0.14
CA ALA A 75 0.94 -12.00 1.28
C ALA A 75 -0.19 -11.27 2.02
N ARG A 76 -0.78 -11.93 3.02
CA ARG A 76 -1.83 -11.35 3.85
C ARG A 76 -1.60 -11.72 5.31
N ARG A 77 -1.56 -10.73 6.19
CA ARG A 77 -1.47 -10.94 7.64
C ARG A 77 -2.67 -11.75 8.13
N GLU A 78 -2.40 -12.81 8.89
CA GLU A 78 -3.42 -13.71 9.44
C GLU A 78 -4.31 -12.99 10.45
N SER A 79 -3.69 -12.19 11.34
CA SER A 79 -4.36 -11.27 12.25
C SER A 79 -4.14 -9.83 11.79
N PRO A 80 -5.07 -9.22 11.03
CA PRO A 80 -4.92 -7.87 10.50
C PRO A 80 -4.81 -6.84 11.62
N GLN A 81 -3.95 -5.83 11.43
CA GLN A 81 -3.84 -4.70 12.33
C GLN A 81 -4.89 -3.61 12.00
N SER A 82 -5.21 -3.42 10.71
CA SER A 82 -6.23 -2.46 10.29
C SER A 82 -7.63 -3.08 10.28
N GLN A 83 -8.52 -2.56 11.14
CA GLN A 83 -9.88 -3.10 11.34
C GLN A 83 -10.92 -2.53 10.37
N GLY A 84 -10.62 -1.42 9.70
CA GLY A 84 -11.52 -0.76 8.78
C GLY A 84 -11.73 -1.50 7.45
N LYS A 85 -12.82 -1.16 6.76
CA LYS A 85 -13.09 -1.66 5.41
C LYS A 85 -12.15 -0.99 4.41
N PHE A 86 -11.73 -1.75 3.40
CA PHE A 86 -10.85 -1.25 2.35
C PHE A 86 -11.51 -0.10 1.56
N ALA A 87 -10.84 1.05 1.50
CA ALA A 87 -11.35 2.29 0.90
C ALA A 87 -10.79 2.61 -0.49
N GLY A 88 -10.05 1.66 -1.09
CA GLY A 88 -9.49 1.76 -2.43
C GLY A 88 -8.03 2.19 -2.51
N ASP A 89 -7.46 2.73 -1.42
CA ASP A 89 -6.12 3.31 -1.41
C ASP A 89 -5.05 2.23 -1.56
N LYS A 90 -4.18 2.37 -2.56
CA LYS A 90 -3.07 1.45 -2.77
C LYS A 90 -1.89 2.10 -3.46
N PHE A 91 -0.73 1.52 -3.20
CA PHE A 91 0.51 1.88 -3.85
C PHE A 91 0.96 0.77 -4.79
N HIS A 92 1.70 1.15 -5.82
CA HIS A 92 2.55 0.24 -6.57
C HIS A 92 4.02 0.64 -6.42
N ILE A 93 4.92 -0.32 -6.58
CA ILE A 93 6.36 -0.09 -6.65
C ILE A 93 6.83 -0.54 -8.03
N SER A 94 7.46 0.36 -8.77
CA SER A 94 8.03 0.14 -10.10
C SER A 94 9.55 0.09 -10.03
N VAL A 95 10.11 -1.08 -10.29
CA VAL A 95 11.57 -1.30 -10.41
C VAL A 95 11.91 -1.82 -11.81
N LEU A 96 13.18 -1.75 -12.20
CA LEU A 96 13.65 -2.39 -13.42
C LEU A 96 13.29 -3.89 -13.35
N ARG A 97 12.67 -4.41 -14.41
CA ARG A 97 12.11 -5.77 -14.46
C ARG A 97 13.07 -6.84 -13.94
N ASP A 98 14.31 -6.80 -14.40
CA ASP A 98 15.32 -7.82 -14.08
C ASP A 98 15.88 -7.67 -12.64
N MET A 99 15.56 -6.57 -11.96
CA MET A 99 15.92 -6.31 -10.56
C MET A 99 14.81 -6.66 -9.56
N VAL A 100 13.66 -7.23 -9.99
CA VAL A 100 12.57 -7.59 -9.07
C VAL A 100 13.03 -8.51 -7.92
N PRO A 101 13.84 -9.56 -8.13
CA PRO A 101 14.34 -10.38 -7.02
C PRO A 101 15.22 -9.60 -6.04
N GLN A 102 16.10 -8.72 -6.53
CA GLN A 102 16.95 -7.86 -5.70
C GLN A 102 16.13 -6.84 -4.91
N ALA A 103 15.17 -6.18 -5.56
CA ALA A 103 14.26 -5.24 -4.92
C ALA A 103 13.42 -5.94 -3.85
N PHE A 104 12.92 -7.14 -4.14
CA PHE A 104 12.20 -7.94 -3.15
C PHE A 104 13.07 -8.24 -1.93
N GLN A 105 14.31 -8.69 -2.13
CA GLN A 105 15.23 -8.95 -1.03
C GLN A 105 15.45 -7.71 -0.17
N ALA A 106 15.72 -6.55 -0.80
CA ALA A 106 15.96 -5.29 -0.11
C ALA A 106 14.75 -4.82 0.74
N LEU A 107 13.54 -5.08 0.26
CA LEU A 107 12.29 -4.65 0.91
C LEU A 107 11.71 -5.69 1.88
N SER A 108 12.12 -6.96 1.79
CA SER A 108 11.50 -8.08 2.49
C SER A 108 11.39 -7.87 4.01
N GLY A 109 12.45 -7.37 4.65
CA GLY A 109 12.45 -7.07 6.09
C GLY A 109 11.37 -6.06 6.49
N LEU A 110 11.10 -5.05 5.66
CA LEU A 110 10.04 -4.07 5.87
C LEU A 110 8.65 -4.64 5.55
N LEU A 111 8.51 -5.37 4.44
CA LEU A 111 7.23 -5.94 3.99
C LEU A 111 6.68 -7.01 4.96
N PHE A 112 7.56 -7.75 5.62
CA PHE A 112 7.23 -8.75 6.63
C PHE A 112 7.34 -8.25 8.07
N SER A 113 7.65 -6.97 8.27
CA SER A 113 7.77 -6.39 9.60
C SER A 113 6.46 -6.53 10.38
N GLU A 114 6.57 -6.89 11.67
CA GLU A 114 5.45 -6.81 12.62
C GLU A 114 4.93 -5.37 12.78
N ASP A 115 5.81 -4.39 12.52
CA ASP A 115 5.48 -2.97 12.55
C ASP A 115 4.95 -2.45 11.21
N SER A 116 4.89 -3.25 10.13
CA SER A 116 4.39 -2.76 8.85
C SER A 116 2.90 -2.35 8.96
N PRO A 117 2.51 -1.17 8.44
CA PRO A 117 1.10 -0.76 8.37
C PRO A 117 0.33 -1.47 7.24
N VAL A 118 0.97 -2.35 6.46
CA VAL A 118 0.39 -3.01 5.29
C VAL A 118 0.05 -4.47 5.59
N ASP A 119 -1.21 -4.74 5.92
CA ASP A 119 -1.69 -6.10 6.18
C ASP A 119 -1.76 -6.99 4.93
N LYS A 120 -1.83 -6.39 3.73
CA LYS A 120 -1.97 -7.13 2.48
C LYS A 120 -1.15 -6.49 1.38
N TRP A 121 -0.32 -7.30 0.74
CA TRP A 121 0.44 -6.92 -0.42
C TRP A 121 0.62 -8.10 -1.37
N LYS A 122 1.09 -7.82 -2.58
CA LYS A 122 1.44 -8.84 -3.55
C LYS A 122 2.60 -8.39 -4.39
N VAL A 123 3.33 -9.35 -4.95
CA VAL A 123 4.42 -9.13 -5.91
C VAL A 123 4.17 -9.98 -7.16
N THR A 124 4.45 -9.46 -8.35
CA THR A 124 4.35 -10.21 -9.60
C THR A 124 5.27 -11.42 -9.57
N ASP A 125 4.79 -12.59 -10.03
CA ASP A 125 5.61 -13.76 -10.35
C ASP A 125 6.17 -13.58 -11.76
N MET A 126 7.45 -13.24 -11.86
CA MET A 126 8.11 -12.87 -13.12
C MET A 126 8.20 -14.03 -14.11
N GLU A 127 8.05 -15.27 -13.65
CA GLU A 127 8.00 -16.47 -14.50
C GLU A 127 6.61 -16.73 -15.10
N LYS A 128 5.56 -16.10 -14.56
CA LYS A 128 4.17 -16.26 -15.03
C LYS A 128 3.67 -15.10 -15.85
N VAL A 129 4.22 -13.90 -15.65
CA VAL A 129 3.78 -12.68 -16.32
C VAL A 129 4.37 -12.57 -17.74
N VAL A 130 3.59 -12.04 -18.67
CA VAL A 130 4.12 -11.63 -19.99
C VAL A 130 5.08 -10.47 -19.81
N GLN A 131 6.25 -10.55 -20.42
CA GLN A 131 7.36 -9.62 -20.21
C GLN A 131 7.01 -8.14 -20.44
N GLN A 132 6.15 -7.84 -21.42
CA GLN A 132 5.73 -6.48 -21.78
C GLN A 132 4.48 -6.01 -21.02
N ALA A 133 3.99 -6.78 -20.04
CA ALA A 133 2.83 -6.39 -19.27
C ALA A 133 3.13 -5.17 -18.38
N ARG A 134 2.09 -4.35 -18.12
CA ARG A 134 2.13 -3.21 -17.17
C ARG A 134 2.75 -3.58 -15.82
N VAL A 135 2.44 -4.78 -15.31
CA VAL A 135 2.90 -5.27 -13.99
C VAL A 135 4.21 -6.07 -14.04
N SER A 136 4.86 -6.10 -15.22
CA SER A 136 6.19 -6.68 -15.45
C SER A 136 7.24 -5.58 -15.61
N LEU A 137 6.97 -4.58 -16.47
CA LEU A 137 7.88 -3.44 -16.71
C LEU A 137 7.90 -2.43 -15.55
N GLY A 138 6.89 -2.47 -14.69
CA GLY A 138 6.75 -1.70 -13.47
C GLY A 138 5.60 -2.22 -12.64
N ALA A 139 5.20 -1.50 -11.59
CA ALA A 139 4.10 -1.83 -10.70
C ALA A 139 4.10 -3.30 -10.21
N GLN A 140 5.30 -3.87 -10.01
CA GLN A 140 5.46 -5.28 -9.70
C GLN A 140 5.00 -5.59 -8.28
N PHE A 141 5.13 -4.63 -7.37
CA PHE A 141 4.57 -4.74 -6.03
C PHE A 141 3.27 -3.95 -5.96
N THR A 142 2.29 -4.44 -5.20
CA THR A 142 1.05 -3.71 -4.87
C THR A 142 0.83 -3.77 -3.36
N LEU A 143 0.71 -2.61 -2.71
CA LEU A 143 0.46 -2.48 -1.27
C LEU A 143 -0.96 -1.96 -1.05
N TYR A 144 -1.79 -2.70 -0.32
CA TYR A 144 -3.19 -2.32 -0.07
C TYR A 144 -3.31 -1.64 1.30
N ILE A 145 -3.76 -0.39 1.32
CA ILE A 145 -3.93 0.37 2.55
C ILE A 145 -5.39 0.32 3.00
N LYS A 146 -5.61 0.04 4.28
CA LYS A 146 -6.93 0.02 4.91
C LYS A 146 -6.96 0.99 6.08
N PRO A 147 -8.09 1.68 6.31
CA PRO A 147 -8.32 2.43 7.54
C PRO A 147 -8.10 1.54 8.76
N ASP A 148 -7.40 2.08 9.76
CA ASP A 148 -7.03 1.35 10.96
C ASP A 148 -8.21 1.17 11.92
N GLN A 149 -9.13 2.13 11.96
CA GLN A 149 -10.24 2.13 12.91
C GLN A 149 -11.45 1.32 12.42
N GLU A 150 -12.18 0.68 13.33
CA GLU A 150 -13.37 -0.15 13.04
C GLU A 150 -14.46 0.62 12.27
N ASN A 151 -14.59 1.92 12.54
CA ASN A 151 -15.51 2.83 11.84
C ASN A 151 -15.07 3.17 10.40
N SER A 152 -13.99 2.55 9.90
CA SER A 152 -13.39 2.76 8.58
C SER A 152 -12.83 4.17 8.37
N GLN A 153 -12.35 4.82 9.42
CA GLN A 153 -11.62 6.08 9.35
C GLN A 153 -10.13 5.85 9.57
N TYR A 154 -9.31 6.71 8.94
CA TYR A 154 -7.87 6.73 9.17
C TYR A 154 -7.55 7.62 10.37
N SER A 155 -6.78 7.11 11.32
CA SER A 155 -6.15 7.92 12.37
C SER A 155 -4.94 8.68 11.83
N ALA A 156 -4.62 9.83 12.45
CA ALA A 156 -3.40 10.56 12.12
C ALA A 156 -2.13 9.72 12.35
N SER A 157 -2.11 8.89 13.41
CA SER A 157 -1.00 7.99 13.73
C SER A 157 -0.77 6.94 12.65
N PHE A 158 -1.84 6.35 12.12
CA PHE A 158 -1.73 5.36 11.06
C PHE A 158 -1.32 5.99 9.72
N LEU A 159 -1.85 7.18 9.40
CA LEU A 159 -1.45 7.93 8.20
C LEU A 159 0.04 8.31 8.26
N HIS A 160 0.51 8.81 9.41
CA HIS A 160 1.93 9.10 9.64
C HIS A 160 2.79 7.85 9.48
N LYS A 161 2.41 6.75 10.14
CA LYS A 161 3.10 5.46 10.05
C LYS A 161 3.15 4.94 8.61
N THR A 162 2.06 5.07 7.87
CA THR A 162 1.99 4.69 6.44
C THR A 162 2.94 5.54 5.60
N ARG A 163 2.90 6.87 5.75
CA ARG A 163 3.81 7.77 5.02
C ARG A 163 5.29 7.44 5.29
N GLN A 164 5.65 7.30 6.55
CA GLN A 164 7.01 6.94 6.96
C GLN A 164 7.43 5.57 6.40
N PHE A 165 6.52 4.60 6.37
CA PHE A 165 6.79 3.30 5.75
C PHE A 165 7.09 3.43 4.25
N ILE A 166 6.30 4.21 3.51
CA ILE A 166 6.54 4.47 2.08
C ILE A 166 7.89 5.17 1.85
N GLU A 167 8.24 6.16 2.69
CA GLU A 167 9.54 6.85 2.65
C GLU A 167 10.72 5.89 2.96
N CYS A 168 10.54 4.94 3.88
CA CYS A 168 11.52 3.88 4.15
C CYS A 168 11.70 2.93 2.94
N LEU A 169 10.62 2.56 2.24
CA LEU A 169 10.71 1.73 1.04
C LEU A 169 11.49 2.44 -0.08
N GLU A 170 11.21 3.72 -0.33
CA GLU A 170 11.95 4.55 -1.28
C GLU A 170 13.45 4.64 -0.94
N SER A 171 13.77 4.90 0.33
CA SER A 171 15.15 5.00 0.81
C SER A 171 15.88 3.67 0.64
N ARG A 172 15.23 2.56 1.03
CA ARG A 172 15.81 1.22 0.95
C ARG A 172 16.14 0.80 -0.48
N LEU A 173 15.26 1.08 -1.43
CA LEU A 173 15.50 0.79 -2.85
C LEU A 173 16.65 1.65 -3.40
N SER A 174 16.70 2.93 -3.03
CA SER A 174 17.76 3.85 -3.44
C SER A 174 19.13 3.42 -2.90
N GLU A 175 19.21 3.09 -1.61
CA GLU A 175 20.43 2.63 -0.93
C GLU A 175 20.97 1.31 -1.51
N ASN A 176 20.08 0.45 -2.03
CA ASN A 176 20.46 -0.81 -2.68
C ASN A 176 20.73 -0.66 -4.18
N GLY A 177 20.77 0.57 -4.70
CA GLY A 177 21.08 0.86 -6.10
C GLY A 177 20.06 0.27 -7.09
N VAL A 178 18.81 0.08 -6.67
CA VAL A 178 17.75 -0.44 -7.54
C VAL A 178 17.40 0.63 -8.57
N ILE A 179 17.29 0.25 -9.84
CA ILE A 179 16.86 1.16 -10.91
C ILE A 179 15.33 1.21 -10.95
N SER A 180 14.76 2.40 -11.13
CA SER A 180 13.31 2.60 -11.26
C SER A 180 12.75 1.90 -12.50
N GLY A 181 11.55 1.34 -12.38
CA GLY A 181 10.80 0.75 -13.49
C GLY A 181 9.89 1.77 -14.19
N GLN A 182 9.02 1.27 -15.06
CA GLN A 182 8.00 2.11 -15.68
C GLN A 182 6.85 2.40 -14.70
N CYS A 183 6.65 3.65 -14.30
CA CYS A 183 5.46 4.02 -13.54
C CYS A 183 4.22 3.74 -14.41
N PRO A 184 3.17 3.07 -13.89
CA PRO A 184 1.97 2.84 -14.67
C PRO A 184 1.21 4.15 -14.91
N GLU A 185 0.71 4.35 -16.14
CA GLU A 185 -0.06 5.53 -16.56
C GLU A 185 -1.34 5.78 -15.73
N SER A 186 -1.80 4.75 -15.01
CA SER A 186 -2.97 4.79 -14.12
C SER A 186 -2.75 5.49 -12.79
N ASP A 187 -1.49 5.74 -12.44
CA ASP A 187 -1.09 6.19 -11.12
C ASP A 187 -0.53 7.61 -11.16
N VAL A 188 -0.33 8.17 -9.97
CA VAL A 188 0.35 9.45 -9.74
C VAL A 188 1.43 9.27 -8.68
N HIS A 189 2.48 10.08 -8.77
CA HIS A 189 3.53 10.17 -7.77
C HIS A 189 4.12 11.59 -7.76
N PRO A 190 4.64 12.06 -6.61
CA PRO A 190 5.39 13.29 -6.55
C PRO A 190 6.81 13.08 -7.11
N GLU A 191 7.52 14.16 -7.42
CA GLU A 191 8.87 14.09 -8.02
C GLU A 191 9.90 13.38 -7.14
N ASN A 192 9.72 13.40 -5.81
CA ASN A 192 10.61 12.77 -4.85
C ASN A 192 10.39 11.26 -4.68
N TRP A 193 9.30 10.69 -5.21
CA TRP A 193 9.12 9.23 -5.27
C TRP A 193 9.66 8.71 -6.60
N LYS A 194 10.69 7.87 -6.53
CA LYS A 194 11.37 7.31 -7.71
C LYS A 194 10.82 5.92 -8.08
N TYR A 195 10.20 5.23 -7.14
CA TYR A 195 9.69 3.86 -7.33
C TYR A 195 8.19 3.76 -7.04
N LEU A 196 7.70 4.52 -6.06
CA LEU A 196 6.33 4.43 -5.56
C LEU A 196 5.38 5.27 -6.40
N SER A 197 4.21 4.70 -6.66
CA SER A 197 3.09 5.38 -7.30
C SER A 197 1.78 5.02 -6.62
N TYR A 198 0.79 5.89 -6.70
CA TYR A 198 -0.49 5.75 -6.00
C TYR A 198 -1.66 5.76 -6.97
N ARG A 199 -2.71 4.99 -6.63
CA ARG A 199 -4.06 5.22 -7.12
C ARG A 199 -5.12 4.73 -6.13
N ASN A 200 -6.34 5.25 -6.25
CA ASN A 200 -7.51 4.71 -5.55
C ASN A 200 -8.36 3.85 -6.48
N GLU A 201 -8.55 2.56 -6.20
CA GLU A 201 -9.28 1.66 -7.10
C GLU A 201 -10.80 1.82 -7.11
N LEU A 202 -11.39 2.55 -6.17
CA LEU A 202 -12.82 2.87 -6.18
C LEU A 202 -13.14 4.10 -7.05
N ARG A 203 -12.13 4.92 -7.36
CA ARG A 203 -12.29 6.20 -8.07
C ARG A 203 -11.38 6.30 -9.31
N SER A 204 -10.69 5.22 -9.66
CA SER A 204 -9.74 5.19 -10.77
C SER A 204 -9.64 3.80 -11.41
N GLY A 205 -9.56 3.79 -12.74
CA GLY A 205 -9.35 2.60 -13.56
C GLY A 205 -7.87 2.21 -13.70
N ARG A 206 -7.63 1.10 -14.40
CA ARG A 206 -6.27 0.59 -14.71
C ARG A 206 -5.68 1.15 -16.00
N ASP A 207 -6.53 1.70 -16.88
CA ASP A 207 -6.13 2.14 -18.23
C ASP A 207 -5.48 3.54 -18.23
N GLY A 208 -5.65 4.29 -17.13
CA GLY A 208 -5.02 5.59 -16.90
C GLY A 208 -5.62 6.75 -17.69
N GLY A 209 -4.83 7.80 -17.88
CA GLY A 209 -5.21 9.04 -18.57
C GLY A 209 -5.01 10.29 -17.72
N GLU A 210 -4.74 11.43 -18.38
CA GLU A 210 -4.39 12.67 -17.68
C GLU A 210 -5.52 13.19 -16.77
N MET A 211 -6.78 13.07 -17.21
CA MET A 211 -7.93 13.45 -16.39
C MET A 211 -8.02 12.63 -15.10
N GLN A 212 -7.73 11.32 -15.19
CA GLN A 212 -7.66 10.46 -14.01
C GLN A 212 -6.50 10.86 -13.10
N ARG A 213 -5.33 11.16 -13.66
CA ARG A 213 -4.18 11.61 -12.88
C ARG A 213 -4.46 12.92 -12.15
N GLN A 214 -5.11 13.88 -12.80
CA GLN A 214 -5.51 15.12 -12.13
C GLN A 214 -6.44 14.86 -10.94
N ALA A 215 -7.47 14.02 -11.11
CA ALA A 215 -8.36 13.63 -10.02
C ALA A 215 -7.63 12.88 -8.89
N LEU A 216 -6.69 12.00 -9.23
CA LEU A 216 -5.88 11.27 -8.25
C LEU A 216 -4.96 12.19 -7.43
N ARG A 217 -4.41 13.25 -8.03
CA ARG A 217 -3.61 14.27 -7.30
C ARG A 217 -4.44 15.02 -6.26
N GLU A 218 -5.76 15.10 -6.44
CA GLU A 218 -6.68 15.76 -5.52
C GLU A 218 -7.22 14.81 -4.43
N GLU A 219 -6.87 13.52 -4.46
CA GLU A 219 -7.28 12.57 -3.43
C GLU A 219 -6.72 12.98 -2.05
N PRO A 220 -7.56 13.15 -1.03
CA PRO A 220 -7.11 13.63 0.28
C PRO A 220 -6.12 12.66 0.93
N PHE A 221 -6.27 11.35 0.70
CA PHE A 221 -5.28 10.36 1.15
C PHE A 221 -3.92 10.60 0.49
N TYR A 222 -3.88 10.73 -0.84
CA TYR A 222 -2.64 10.98 -1.58
C TYR A 222 -1.95 12.25 -1.11
N ARG A 223 -2.70 13.35 -1.00
CA ARG A 223 -2.18 14.64 -0.52
C ARG A 223 -1.59 14.54 0.88
N LEU A 224 -2.20 13.80 1.81
CA LEU A 224 -1.63 13.57 3.15
C LEU A 224 -0.31 12.78 3.11
N MET A 225 -0.10 11.94 2.10
CA MET A 225 1.15 11.18 1.92
C MET A 225 2.27 12.02 1.31
N THR A 226 1.96 13.10 0.59
CA THR A 226 2.93 13.83 -0.23
C THR A 226 3.17 15.27 0.19
N GLU A 227 2.18 15.96 0.76
CA GLU A 227 2.25 17.37 1.20
C GLU A 227 2.69 17.49 2.66
#